data_AF-A0A7W8ITX0-F1
#
_entry.id   AF-A0A7W8ITX0-F1
#
_cell.length_a   1.000
_cell.length_b   1.000
_cell.length_c   1.000
_cell.angle_alpha   90.00
_cell.angle_beta   90.00
_cell.angle_gamma   90.00
#
_symmetry.space_group_name_H-M   'P 1'
#
loop_
_entity.id
_entity.type
_entity.pdbx_description
1 polymer ?
#
loop_
_entity_poly.entity_id
_entity_poly.type
_entity_poly.pdbx_seq_one_letter_code
_entity_poly.pdbx_strand_id
1 'polypeptide(L)' 'MTLSIKVYSDYVCPYCFLAKKPLEDAVQNKDVNIEWMPFELRPKPSQLPTT' A
#
# COMPACT_ATOMS: atom_id res chain seq x y z
N MET A 1 -1.27 23.31 5.33
CA MET A 1 -0.57 22.75 4.15
C MET A 1 -0.97 21.29 4.10
N THR A 2 -1.66 20.88 3.03
CA THR A 2 -2.09 19.49 2.87
C THR A 2 -0.88 18.60 2.63
N LEU A 3 -0.77 17.51 3.39
CA LEU A 3 0.28 16.51 3.20
C LEU A 3 -0.18 15.51 2.13
N SER A 4 0.53 15.42 1.01
CA SER A 4 0.26 14.43 -0.03
C SER A 4 1.09 13.17 0.17
N ILE A 5 0.44 12.01 0.22
CA ILE A 5 1.06 10.69 0.43
C ILE A 5 0.68 9.79 -0.74
N LYS A 6 1.69 9.12 -1.34
CA LYS A 6 1.48 8.05 -2.31
C LYS A 6 1.64 6.70 -1.63
N VAL A 7 0.63 5.85 -1.75
CA VAL A 7 0.63 4.50 -1.15
C VAL A 7 0.72 3.48 -2.26
N TYR A 8 1.88 2.85 -2.38
CA TYR A 8 2.09 1.76 -3.33
C TYR A 8 1.59 0.46 -2.72
N SER A 9 0.71 -0.24 -3.42
CA SER A 9 0.11 -1.49 -2.94
C SER A 9 -0.01 -2.51 -4.06
N ASP A 10 0.14 -3.78 -3.67
CA ASP A 10 -0.13 -4.95 -4.50
C ASP A 10 -1.20 -5.79 -3.79
N TYR A 11 -2.11 -6.40 -4.55
CA TYR A 11 -3.15 -7.27 -4.01
C TYR A 11 -2.59 -8.55 -3.36
N VAL A 12 -1.39 -9.03 -3.77
CA VAL A 12 -0.77 -10.22 -3.17
C VAL A 12 -0.03 -9.94 -1.85
N CYS A 13 0.13 -8.67 -1.49
CA CYS A 13 0.96 -8.23 -0.37
C CYS A 13 0.21 -8.36 0.97
N PRO A 14 0.57 -9.31 1.86
CA PRO A 14 -0.12 -9.45 3.14
C PRO A 14 0.08 -8.23 4.05
N TYR A 15 1.25 -7.58 3.97
CA TYR A 15 1.53 -6.38 4.75
C TYR A 15 0.73 -5.17 4.28
N CYS A 16 0.49 -5.06 2.97
CA CYS A 16 -0.29 -3.96 2.39
C CYS A 16 -1.75 -4.06 2.84
N PHE A 17 -2.28 -5.30 2.95
CA PHE A 17 -3.58 -5.55 3.57
C PHE A 17 -3.61 -5.14 5.05
N LEU A 18 -2.64 -5.58 5.85
CA LEU A 18 -2.56 -5.25 7.29
C LEU A 18 -2.37 -3.75 7.56
N ALA A 19 -1.62 -3.05 6.70
CA ALA A 19 -1.28 -1.64 6.87
C ALA A 19 -2.44 -0.68 6.59
N LYS A 20 -3.49 -1.11 5.88
CA LYS A 20 -4.61 -0.25 5.47
C LYS A 20 -5.29 0.41 6.66
N LYS A 21 -5.72 -0.37 7.65
CA LYS A 21 -6.49 0.14 8.80
C LYS A 21 -5.65 1.10 9.68
N PRO A 22 -4.41 0.77 10.08
CA PRO A 22 -3.55 1.71 10.79
C PRO A 22 -3.30 3.02 10.03
N LEU A 23 -3.14 2.96 8.70
CA LEU A 23 -2.97 4.16 7.90
C LEU A 23 -4.22 5.05 7.94
N GLU A 24 -5.41 4.47 7.74
CA GLU A 24 -6.70 5.18 7.82
C GLU A 24 -6.92 5.84 9.17
N ASP A 25 -6.60 5.13 10.25
CA ASP A 25 -6.72 5.64 11.62
C ASP A 25 -5.71 6.78 11.88
N ALA A 26 -4.48 6.66 11.36
CA ALA A 26 -3.43 7.66 11.55
C ALA A 26 -3.71 8.99 10.82
N VAL A 27 -4.40 8.94 9.68
CA VAL A 27 -4.74 10.15 8.90
C VAL A 27 -6.10 10.74 9.27
N GLN A 28 -6.87 10.07 10.13
CA GLN A 28 -8.17 10.54 10.58
C GLN A 28 -8.05 11.95 11.18
N ASN A 29 -8.93 12.86 10.74
CA ASN A 29 -8.95 14.28 11.15
C ASN A 29 -7.68 15.08 10.82
N LYS A 30 -6.85 14.64 9.88
CA LYS A 30 -5.68 15.38 9.38
C LYS A 30 -5.92 15.86 7.94
N ASP A 31 -5.29 16.97 7.57
CA ASP A 31 -5.28 17.51 6.20
C ASP A 31 -4.27 16.71 5.34
N VAL A 32 -4.69 15.51 4.92
CA VAL A 32 -3.87 14.55 4.15
C VAL A 32 -4.60 14.14 2.87
N ASN A 33 -3.89 14.18 1.75
CA ASN A 33 -4.34 13.63 0.47
C ASN A 33 -3.62 12.30 0.19
N ILE A 34 -4.37 11.20 0.07
CA ILE A 34 -3.81 9.87 -0.22
C ILE A 34 -4.09 9.51 -1.68
N GLU A 35 -3.02 9.24 -2.42
CA GLU A 35 -3.08 8.66 -3.76
C GLU A 35 -2.66 7.19 -3.70
N TRP A 36 -3.57 6.29 -4.08
CA TRP A 36 -3.29 4.86 -4.13
C TRP A 36 -2.67 4.49 -5.47
N MET A 37 -1.47 3.93 -5.42
CA MET A 37 -0.68 3.54 -6.58
C MET A 37 -0.64 2.01 -6.68
N PRO A 38 -1.14 1.40 -7.76
CA PRO A 38 -0.94 -0.03 -7.99
C PRO A 38 0.55 -0.31 -8.25
N PHE A 39 1.07 -1.37 -7.66
CA PHE A 39 2.44 -1.85 -7.86
C PHE A 39 2.46 -3.36 -7.95
N GLU A 40 3.21 -3.91 -8.91
CA GLU A 40 3.40 -5.35 -9.04
C GLU A 40 4.69 -5.75 -8.31
N LEU A 41 4.57 -6.32 -7.11
CA LEU A 41 5.68 -6.85 -6.32
C LEU A 41 6.31 -8.08 -6.96
N ARG A 42 5.52 -8.84 -7.73
CA ARG A 42 5.94 -10.11 -8.35
C ARG A 42 5.71 -10.11 -9.87
N PRO A 43 6.45 -9.28 -10.63
CA PRO A 43 6.36 -9.27 -12.09
C PRO A 43 6.73 -10.63 -12.65
N LYS A 44 6.02 -11.10 -13.68
CA LYS A 44 6.38 -12.34 -14.38
C LYS A 44 7.73 -12.15 -15.12
N PRO A 45 8.65 -13.14 -15.08
CA PRO A 45 8.56 -14.47 -14.46
C PRO A 45 9.18 -14.48 -13.05
N SER A 46 8.44 -14.03 -12.04
CA SER A 46 8.86 -14.21 -10.65
C SER A 46 8.80 -15.69 -10.29
N GLN A 47 9.93 -16.25 -9.89
CA GLN A 47 9.99 -17.64 -9.42
C GLN A 47 9.18 -17.75 -8.12
N LEU A 48 8.21 -18.67 -8.11
CA LEU A 48 7.54 -19.03 -6.87
C LEU A 48 8.54 -19.76 -5.97
N PRO A 49 8.47 -19.59 -4.64
CA PRO A 49 9.29 -20.35 -3.71
C PRO A 49 9.08 -21.85 -3.97
N THR A 50 10.14 -22.54 -4.39
CA THR A 50 10.15 -23.99 -4.51
C THR A 50 10.19 -24.55 -3.09
N THR A 51 9.01 -24.78 -2.53
CA THR A 51 8.86 -25.54 -1.29
C THR A 51 8.84 -27.02 -1.63
#